data_AF-A0A7Y0XH05-F1
#
_entry.id   AF-A0A7Y0XH05-F1
#
_cell.length_a   1.000
_cell.length_b   1.000
_cell.length_c   1.000
_cell.angle_alpha   90.00
_cell.angle_beta   90.00
_cell.angle_gamma   90.00
#
_symmetry.space_group_name_H-M   'P 1'
#
loop_
_entity.id
_entity.type
_entity.pdbx_description
1 polymer ?
#
loop_
_entity_poly.entity_id
_entity_poly.type
_entity_poly.pdbx_seq_one_letter_code
_entity_poly.pdbx_strand_id
1 'polypeptide(L)' 'EVEEVILVSGDGDFSLLVERIQQRFNKTVTVYGVPKLTSQTLIDCADNFVAIDDDFLL' A
#
# COMPACT_ATOMS: atom_id res chain seq x y z
N GLU A 1 10.97 -3.05 16.40
CA GLU A 1 9.85 -2.16 16.01
C GLU A 1 10.17 -1.60 14.63
N VAL A 2 9.17 -1.27 13.81
CA VAL A 2 9.37 -0.70 12.47
C VAL A 2 8.80 0.71 12.40
N GLU A 3 9.32 1.52 11.48
CA GLU A 3 8.82 2.86 11.17
C GLU A 3 7.82 2.84 10.00
N GLU A 4 8.01 1.91 9.06
CA GLU A 4 7.23 1.78 7.85
C GLU A 4 6.87 0.31 7.57
N VAL A 5 5.66 0.10 7.05
CA VAL A 5 5.19 -1.18 6.51
C VAL A 5 5.11 -1.07 4.99
N ILE A 6 5.79 -1.96 4.28
CA ILE A 6 5.69 -2.08 2.82
C ILE A 6 4.70 -3.19 2.50
N LEU A 7 3.57 -2.83 1.88
CA LEU A 7 2.55 -3.77 1.43
C LEU A 7 2.65 -3.94 -0.09
N VAL A 8 3.00 -5.15 -0.53
CA VAL A 8 3.01 -5.49 -1.96
C VAL A 8 1.69 -6.20 -2.30
N SER A 9 0.68 -5.42 -2.67
CA SER A 9 -0.66 -5.92 -3.03
C SER A 9 -1.45 -4.86 -3.79
N GLY A 10 -2.30 -5.29 -4.71
CA GLY A 10 -3.31 -4.45 -5.34
C GLY A 10 -4.73 -4.61 -4.77
N ASP A 11 -4.91 -5.50 -3.79
CA ASP A 11 -6.23 -5.91 -3.31
C ASP A 11 -6.85 -4.89 -2.34
N GLY A 12 -8.03 -4.36 -2.70
CA GLY A 12 -8.76 -3.36 -1.95
C GLY A 12 -9.17 -3.79 -0.55
N ASP A 13 -9.28 -5.09 -0.27
CA ASP A 13 -9.64 -5.60 1.05
C ASP A 13 -8.60 -5.21 2.13
N PHE A 14 -7.38 -4.87 1.74
CA PHE A 14 -6.35 -4.40 2.66
C PHE A 14 -6.50 -2.94 3.10
N SER A 15 -7.43 -2.17 2.56
CA SER A 15 -7.57 -0.75 2.92
C SER A 15 -7.81 -0.56 4.43
N LEU A 16 -8.64 -1.42 5.03
CA LEU A 16 -8.88 -1.40 6.48
C LEU A 16 -7.63 -1.77 7.30
N LEU A 17 -6.76 -2.63 6.76
CA LEU A 17 -5.48 -2.98 7.40
C LEU A 17 -4.55 -1.76 7.43
N VAL A 18 -4.43 -1.05 6.29
CA VAL A 18 -3.62 0.17 6.17
C VAL A 18 -4.06 1.22 7.18
N GLU A 19 -5.35 1.57 7.17
CA GLU A 19 -5.92 2.54 8.11
C GLU A 19 -5.70 2.13 9.57
N ARG A 20 -5.85 0.83 9.88
CA ARG A 20 -5.66 0.31 11.23
C ARG A 20 -4.22 0.44 11.69
N ILE A 21 -3.24 0.24 10.80
CA ILE A 21 -1.82 0.38 11.11
C ILE A 21 -1.51 1.83 11.45
N GLN A 22 -1.93 2.76 10.58
CA GLN A 22 -1.74 4.20 10.77
C GLN A 22 -2.40 4.69 12.06
N GLN A 23 -3.67 4.36 12.30
CA GLN A 23 -4.41 4.85 13.47
C GLN A 23 -3.89 4.31 14.80
N ARG A 24 -3.51 3.02 14.86
CA ARG A 24 -3.12 2.39 16.14
C ARG A 24 -1.66 2.51 16.48
N PHE A 25 -0.81 2.53 15.46
CA PHE A 25 0.63 2.47 15.66
C PHE A 25 1.35 3.72 15.15
N ASN A 26 0.63 4.64 14.48
CA ASN A 26 1.17 5.85 13.90
C ASN A 26 2.40 5.56 13.03
N LYS A 27 2.30 4.51 12.21
CA LYS A 27 3.34 4.04 11.29
C LYS A 27 2.92 4.31 9.85
N THR A 28 3.92 4.58 9.02
CA THR A 28 3.74 4.82 7.59
C THR A 28 3.48 3.50 6.87
N VAL A 29 2.63 3.53 5.85
CA VAL A 29 2.36 2.39 4.97
C VAL A 29 2.58 2.80 3.53
N THR A 30 3.48 2.09 2.84
CA THR A 30 3.70 2.24 1.41
C THR A 30 3.17 1.02 0.66
N VAL A 31 2.33 1.25 -0.33
CA VAL A 31 1.74 0.20 -1.16
C VAL A 31 2.48 0.10 -2.49
N TYR A 32 2.91 -1.11 -2.83
CA TYR A 32 3.38 -1.46 -4.17
C TYR A 32 2.29 -2.26 -4.88
N GLY A 33 1.87 -1.81 -6.06
CA GLY A 33 0.81 -2.48 -6.82
C GLY A 33 0.85 -2.16 -8.31
N VAL A 34 0.29 -3.05 -9.14
CA VAL A 34 0.11 -2.80 -10.57
C VAL A 34 -1.03 -1.78 -10.74
N PRO A 35 -0.79 -0.55 -11.21
CA PRO A 35 -1.79 0.54 -11.09
C PRO A 35 -3.14 0.21 -11.72
N LYS A 36 -3.14 -0.50 -12.85
CA LYS A 36 -4.37 -0.89 -13.57
C LYS A 36 -5.19 -1.96 -12.87
N LEU A 37 -4.60 -2.67 -11.91
CA LEU A 37 -5.21 -3.80 -11.18
C LEU A 37 -5.25 -3.55 -9.67
N THR A 38 -4.86 -2.34 -9.23
CA THR A 38 -4.84 -1.97 -7.82
C THR A 38 -6.08 -1.16 -7.49
N SER A 39 -6.73 -1.50 -6.37
CA SER A 39 -7.90 -0.77 -5.88
C SER A 39 -7.54 0.69 -5.59
N GLN A 40 -8.34 1.62 -6.12
CA GLN A 40 -8.18 3.05 -5.83
C GLN A 40 -8.29 3.34 -4.33
N THR A 41 -9.16 2.64 -3.61
CA THR A 41 -9.30 2.80 -2.15
C THR A 41 -8.02 2.40 -1.41
N LEU A 42 -7.31 1.37 -1.89
CA LEU A 42 -6.03 0.98 -1.30
C LEU A 42 -4.94 2.03 -1.56
N ILE A 43 -4.92 2.60 -2.77
CA ILE A 43 -4.01 3.70 -3.13
C ILE A 43 -4.27 4.91 -2.25
N ASP A 44 -5.54 5.30 -2.11
CA ASP A 44 -5.94 6.53 -1.41
C ASP A 44 -5.69 6.46 0.10
N CYS A 45 -5.74 5.28 0.72
CA CYS A 45 -5.48 5.12 2.15
C CYS A 45 -4.00 4.96 2.50
N ALA A 46 -3.14 4.60 1.54
CA ALA A 46 -1.71 4.47 1.76
C ALA A 46 -1.04 5.84 1.90
N ASP A 47 0.04 5.93 2.68
CA ASP A 47 0.83 7.16 2.77
C ASP A 47 1.61 7.40 1.47
N ASN A 48 2.12 6.33 0.85
CA ASN A 48 2.73 6.36 -0.46
C ASN A 48 2.25 5.20 -1.32
N PHE A 49 2.21 5.40 -2.63
CA PHE A 49 1.99 4.35 -3.62
C PHE A 49 3.14 4.30 -4.61
N VAL A 50 3.68 3.11 -4.84
CA VAL A 50 4.73 2.85 -5.84
C VAL A 50 4.17 1.90 -6.89
N ALA A 51 4.15 2.36 -8.14
CA ALA A 51 3.66 1.55 -9.25
C ALA A 51 4.61 0.37 -9.51
N ILE A 52 4.05 -0.83 -9.63
CA ILE A 52 4.74 -1.95 -10.26
C ILE A 52 4.49 -1.83 -11.77
N ASP A 53 5.48 -1.31 -12.47
CA ASP A 53 5.54 -1.16 -13.93
C ASP A 53 6.79 -1.88 -14.50
N ASP A 54 7.16 -1.57 -15.75
CA ASP A 54 8.22 -2.26 -16.48
C ASP A 54 9.59 -2.22 -15.75
N ASP A 55 9.84 -1.20 -14.90
CA ASP A 55 11.07 -1.09 -14.11
C ASP A 55 11.20 -2.19 -13.04
N PHE A 56 10.08 -2.85 -12.71
CA PHE A 56 9.99 -3.93 -11.73
C PHE A 56 9.74 -5.32 -12.33
N LEU A 57 9.80 -5.46 -13.66
CA LEU A 57 9.62 -6.73 -14.38
C LEU A 57 10.96 -7.36 -14.82
N LEU A 58 10.95 -8.66 -15.14
CA LEU A 58 12.12 -9.47 -15.53
C LEU A 58 12.48 -9.35 -17.03
#